data_AF-G9PRC3-F1
#
_entry.id   AF-G9PRC3-F1
#
_cell.length_a   1.000
_cell.length_b   1.000
_cell.length_c   1.000
_cell.angle_alpha   90.00
_cell.angle_beta   90.00
_cell.angle_gamma   90.00
#
_symmetry.space_group_name_H-M   'P 1'
#
loop_
_entity.id
_entity.type
_entity.pdbx_description
1 polymer ?
#
loop_
_entity_poly.entity_id
_entity_poly.type
_entity_poly.pdbx_seq_one_letter_code
_entity_poly.pdbx_strand_id
1 'polypeptide(L)' 'AGTVAAHLEALSSLRDGEGHGLDDVVASYRQLATAATERCEAAGRLTAEQALRLREILAPGQLEH' A
#
# COMPACT_ATOMS: atom_id res chain seq x y z
N ALA A 1 11.71 11.97 0.12
CA ALA A 1 10.69 11.18 0.84
C ALA A 1 10.10 10.19 -0.16
N GLY A 2 10.24 8.88 0.09
CA GLY A 2 9.65 7.86 -0.78
C GLY A 2 8.14 7.82 -0.56
N THR A 3 7.36 7.87 -1.63
CA THR A 3 5.90 7.72 -1.57
C THR A 3 5.54 6.24 -1.34
N VAL A 4 4.34 5.97 -0.85
CA VAL A 4 3.82 4.59 -0.69
C VAL A 4 3.91 3.82 -2.01
N ALA A 5 3.66 4.49 -3.14
CA ALA A 5 3.82 3.94 -4.48
C ALA A 5 5.27 3.49 -4.77
N ALA A 6 6.28 4.30 -4.43
CA ALA A 6 7.68 3.93 -4.60
C ALA A 6 8.09 2.73 -3.72
N HIS A 7 7.49 2.61 -2.53
CA HIS A 7 7.71 1.45 -1.66
C HIS A 7 7.09 0.18 -2.24
N LEU A 8 5.89 0.27 -2.80
CA LEU A 8 5.24 -0.86 -3.48
C LEU A 8 6.04 -1.32 -4.71
N GLU A 9 6.54 -0.38 -5.51
CA GLU A 9 7.38 -0.69 -6.67
C GLU A 9 8.68 -1.38 -6.23
N ALA A 10 9.34 -0.88 -5.20
CA ALA A 10 10.54 -1.49 -4.64
C ALA A 10 10.28 -2.92 -4.13
N LEU A 11 9.22 -3.12 -3.35
CA LEU A 11 8.85 -4.44 -2.82
C LEU A 11 8.47 -5.43 -3.95
N SER A 12 7.76 -4.96 -4.98
CA SER A 12 7.39 -5.77 -6.15
C SER A 12 8.58 -6.18 -7.02
N SER A 13 9.68 -5.43 -6.96
CA SER A 13 10.93 -5.77 -7.65
C SER A 13 11.77 -6.80 -6.90
N LEU A 14 11.51 -7.01 -5.60
CA LEU A 14 12.25 -7.97 -4.80
C LEU A 14 11.99 -9.41 -5.24
N ARG A 15 13.03 -10.23 -5.10
CA ARG A 15 12.99 -11.67 -5.34
C ARG A 15 13.60 -12.40 -4.16
N ASP A 16 13.12 -13.62 -3.90
CA ASP A 16 13.74 -14.51 -2.93
C ASP A 16 15.06 -15.11 -3.47
N GLY A 17 15.69 -15.99 -2.68
CA GLY A 17 16.92 -16.68 -3.08
C GLY A 17 16.78 -17.65 -4.25
N GLU A 18 15.55 -18.00 -4.63
CA GLU A 18 15.21 -18.89 -5.75
C GLU A 18 14.78 -18.10 -7.01
N GLY A 19 14.63 -16.77 -6.89
CA GLY A 19 14.22 -15.88 -7.96
C GLY A 19 12.71 -15.66 -8.09
N HIS A 20 11.90 -16.12 -7.13
CA HIS A 20 10.46 -15.87 -7.10
C HIS A 20 10.12 -14.48 -6.55
N GLY A 21 9.02 -13.90 -7.03
CA GLY A 21 8.47 -12.67 -6.48
C GLY A 21 7.97 -12.83 -5.05
N LEU A 22 8.02 -11.74 -4.27
CA LEU A 22 7.54 -11.69 -2.88
C LEU A 22 6.12 -11.11 -2.81
N ASP A 23 5.19 -11.64 -3.61
CA ASP A 23 3.83 -11.12 -3.74
C ASP A 23 3.05 -11.14 -2.42
N ASP A 24 3.31 -12.13 -1.56
CA ASP A 24 2.76 -12.24 -0.20
C ASP A 24 3.24 -11.10 0.73
N VAL A 25 4.52 -10.71 0.60
CA VAL A 25 5.11 -9.58 1.32
C VAL A 25 4.50 -8.26 0.83
N VAL A 26 4.34 -8.11 -0.49
CA VAL A 26 3.68 -6.93 -1.08
C VAL A 26 2.22 -6.84 -0.60
N ALA A 27 1.50 -7.96 -0.58
CA ALA A 27 0.14 -8.02 -0.06
C ALA A 27 0.07 -7.65 1.43
N SER A 28 0.99 -8.17 2.25
CA SER A 28 1.07 -7.86 3.68
C SER A 28 1.38 -6.39 3.95
N TYR A 29 2.30 -5.81 3.17
CA TYR A 29 2.59 -4.38 3.24
C TYR A 29 1.38 -3.53 2.89
N ARG A 30 0.64 -3.90 1.82
CA ARG A 30 -0.61 -3.21 1.44
C ARG A 30 -1.62 -3.21 2.58
N GLN A 31 -1.86 -4.38 3.20
CA GLN A 31 -2.76 -4.49 4.35
C GLN A 31 -2.34 -3.59 5.51
N LEU A 32 -1.05 -3.60 5.88
CA LEU A 32 -0.51 -2.76 6.94
C LEU A 32 -0.67 -1.26 6.63
N ALA A 33 -0.34 -0.84 5.42
CA ALA A 33 -0.42 0.55 5.01
C ALA A 33 -1.88 1.04 4.92
N THR A 34 -2.83 0.16 4.56
CA THR A 34 -4.27 0.47 4.59
C THR A 34 -4.73 0.69 6.02
N ALA A 35 -4.42 -0.24 6.94
CA ALA A 35 -4.78 -0.10 8.35
C ALA A 35 -4.14 1.15 9.00
N ALA A 36 -2.90 1.49 8.61
CA ALA A 36 -2.25 2.73 9.04
C ALA A 36 -2.95 3.98 8.51
N THR A 37 -3.39 3.96 7.24
CA THR A 37 -4.16 5.04 6.61
C THR A 37 -5.47 5.27 7.34
N GLU A 38 -6.23 4.21 7.64
CA GLU A 38 -7.49 4.27 8.39
C GLU A 38 -7.29 4.85 9.79
N ARG A 39 -6.26 4.38 10.51
CA ARG A 39 -5.94 4.92 11.85
C ARG A 39 -5.55 6.39 11.80
N CYS A 40 -4.81 6.82 10.79
CA CYS A 40 -4.41 8.22 10.65
C CYS A 40 -5.59 9.12 10.28
N GLU A 41 -6.53 8.65 9.44
CA GLU A 41 -7.78 9.35 9.15
C GLU A 41 -8.66 9.47 10.39
N ALA A 42 -8.88 8.36 11.11
CA ALA A 42 -9.67 8.36 12.34
C ALA A 42 -9.08 9.27 13.44
N ALA A 43 -7.75 9.39 13.48
CA ALA A 43 -7.04 10.30 14.37
C ALA A 43 -7.00 11.77 13.87
N GLY A 44 -7.61 12.08 12.72
CA GLY A 44 -7.62 13.42 12.13
C GLY A 44 -6.28 13.90 11.58
N ARG A 45 -5.29 13.00 11.40
CA ARG A 45 -3.96 13.31 10.87
C ARG A 45 -3.92 13.32 9.34
N LEU A 46 -4.93 12.72 8.70
CA LEU A 46 -5.16 12.74 7.26
C LEU A 46 -6.57 13.26 7.00
N THR A 47 -6.72 14.01 5.91
CA THR A 47 -8.06 14.32 5.39
C THR A 47 -8.65 13.09 4.70
N ALA A 48 -9.99 13.05 4.56
CA ALA A 48 -10.66 11.98 3.85
C ALA A 48 -10.15 11.83 2.40
N GLU A 49 -9.86 12.94 1.73
CA GLU A 49 -9.28 12.94 0.38
C GLU A 49 -7.87 12.35 0.34
N GLN A 50 -7.02 12.68 1.33
CA GLN A 50 -5.68 12.11 1.42
C GLN A 50 -5.72 10.61 1.71
N ALA A 51 -6.63 10.18 2.60
CA ALA A 51 -6.83 8.79 2.92
C ALA A 51 -7.39 8.00 1.72
N LEU A 52 -8.32 8.59 0.95
CA LEU A 52 -8.83 8.00 -0.29
C LEU A 52 -7.70 7.80 -1.32
N ARG A 53 -6.89 8.82 -1.58
CA ARG A 53 -5.76 8.74 -2.52
C ARG A 53 -4.75 7.67 -2.12
N LEU A 54 -4.50 7.48 -0.82
CA LEU A 54 -3.65 6.41 -0.31
C LEU A 54 -4.28 5.03 -0.53
N ARG A 55 -5.59 4.88 -0.30
CA ARG A 55 -6.31 3.62 -0.56
C ARG A 55 -6.29 3.23 -2.04
N GLU A 56 -6.46 4.18 -2.95
CA GLU A 56 -6.38 3.94 -4.41
C GLU A 56 -5.00 3.40 -4.83
N ILE A 57 -3.93 3.92 -4.24
CA ILE A 57 -2.55 3.44 -4.49
C ILE A 57 -2.34 2.03 -3.91
N LEU A 58 -2.93 1.75 -2.76
CA LEU A 58 -2.75 0.48 -2.04
C LEU A 58 -3.59 -0.66 -2.61
N ALA A 59 -4.72 -0.35 -3.27
CA ALA A 59 -5.63 -1.33 -3.86
C ALA A 59 -6.09 -0.91 -5.28
N PRO A 60 -5.19 -0.90 -6.27
CA PRO A 60 -5.49 -0.40 -7.62
C PRO A 60 -6.46 -1.26 -8.47
N GLY A 61 -7.19 -2.20 -7.86
CA GLY A 61 -8.08 -3.14 -8.55
C GLY A 61 -9.43 -3.42 -7.89
N GLN A 62 -9.79 -2.69 -6.82
CA GLN A 62 -11.11 -2.85 -6.16
C GLN A 62 -12.20 -1.91 -6.72
N LEU A 63 -11.88 -1.06 -7.70
CA LEU A 63 -12.80 -0.09 -8.30
C LEU A 63 -13.56 -0.63 -9.53
N GLU A 64 -13.37 -1.90 -9.90
CA GLU A 64 -14.17 -2.54 -10.95
C GLU A 64 -15.32 -3.31 -10.28
N HIS A 65 -16.49 -2.67 -10.17
CA HIS A 65 -17.74 -3.26 -9.71
C HIS A 65 -18.91 -2.74 -10.55
#